data_AF-A0A4Y2S7V3-F1
#
_entry.id   AF-A0A4Y2S7V3-F1
#
_cell.length_a   1.000
_cell.length_b   1.000
_cell.length_c   1.000
_cell.angle_alpha   90.00
_cell.angle_beta   90.00
_cell.angle_gamma   90.00
#
_symmetry.space_group_name_H-M   'P 1'
#
loop_
_entity.id
_entity.type
_entity.pdbx_description
1 polymer ?
#
loop_
_entity_poly.entity_id
_entity_poly.type
_entity_poly.pdbx_seq_one_letter_code
_entity_poly.pdbx_strand_id
1 'polypeptide(L)'
;MLLPPVLENSCGCPYSKTRPRPFLNLPQNYSPISLLSSLSKVYESVLLKRLNQFLDNNNIIISEQFGLRKNLSTSHQPLCVTELIFDGFAKSETTGALFPDVAKAFDKIWHDGLLATLMRLSCSAQFIKITHSFLTSRNFRVRVNNMLSNPRPILSGCAQVSLLSPAMFNIYVNDIPNLPSSHLAIFADDTAILTKNKHPDIAVQALQT
;
A
#
# COMPACT_ATOMS: atom_id res chain seq x y z
N MET A 1 18.36 3.52 -18.99
CA MET A 1 17.85 4.90 -18.96
C MET A 1 17.53 5.21 -17.51
N LEU A 2 18.42 5.94 -16.84
CA LEU A 2 18.22 6.38 -15.45
C LEU A 2 17.32 7.62 -15.45
N LEU A 3 16.53 7.81 -14.39
CA LEU A 3 15.76 9.04 -14.23
C LEU A 3 16.72 10.23 -14.06
N PRO A 4 16.50 11.37 -14.72
CA PRO A 4 17.35 12.55 -14.50
C PRO A 4 17.23 13.07 -13.06
N PRO A 5 18.32 13.57 -12.45
CA PRO A 5 18.38 13.98 -11.01
C PRO A 5 17.34 15.04 -10.60
N VAL A 6 16.82 15.78 -11.57
CA VAL A 6 15.81 16.83 -11.38
C VAL A 6 14.45 16.23 -10.95
N LEU A 7 14.22 14.95 -11.22
CA LEU A 7 12.98 14.24 -10.88
C LEU A 7 13.01 13.58 -9.49
N GLU A 8 14.18 13.58 -8.82
CA GLU A 8 14.44 12.81 -7.59
C GLU A 8 14.27 13.63 -6.29
N ASN A 9 14.19 14.96 -6.40
CA ASN A 9 14.09 15.85 -5.25
C ASN A 9 12.63 16.14 -4.88
N SER A 10 12.18 15.68 -3.72
CA SER A 10 10.88 16.05 -3.16
C SER A 10 11.02 17.07 -2.01
N CYS A 11 10.30 18.18 -2.12
CA CYS A 11 10.12 19.13 -1.03
C CYS A 11 8.87 18.72 -0.23
N GLY A 12 9.06 18.44 1.06
CA GLY A 12 8.01 18.04 1.99
C GLY A 12 7.33 19.24 2.62
N CYS A 13 6.04 19.45 2.35
CA CYS A 13 5.21 20.38 3.14
C CYS A 13 4.41 19.59 4.19
N PRO A 14 4.50 19.94 5.48
CA PRO A 14 3.70 19.30 6.51
C PRO A 14 2.23 19.75 6.42
N TYR A 15 1.30 18.81 6.23
CA TYR A 15 -0.14 19.07 6.27
C TYR A 15 -0.79 18.45 7.51
N SER A 16 -1.67 19.21 8.17
CA SER A 16 -2.36 18.77 9.40
C SER A 16 -3.52 17.84 9.07
N LYS A 17 -3.55 16.63 9.66
CA LYS A 17 -4.78 15.83 9.68
C LYS A 17 -5.83 16.54 10.55
N THR A 18 -7.07 16.64 10.07
CA THR A 18 -8.21 17.22 10.81
C THR A 18 -8.55 16.33 12.01
N ARG A 19 -7.88 16.54 13.15
CA ARG A 19 -8.26 16.04 14.47
C ARG A 19 -8.49 17.24 15.42
N PRO A 20 -9.27 17.09 16.50
CA PRO A 20 -9.55 18.19 17.42
C PRO A 20 -8.26 18.85 17.93
N ARG A 21 -8.34 20.16 18.19
CA ARG A 21 -7.21 21.08 18.33
C ARG A 21 -6.17 20.87 19.46
N PRO A 22 -6.25 19.95 20.46
CA PRO A 22 -5.20 19.90 21.49
C PRO A 22 -3.84 19.31 21.07
N PHE A 23 -3.71 18.67 19.89
CA PHE A 23 -2.53 17.83 19.56
C PHE A 23 -1.69 18.29 18.35
N LEU A 24 -1.70 19.59 18.03
CA LEU A 24 -0.96 20.14 16.88
C LEU A 24 0.57 20.22 17.08
N ASN A 25 1.07 19.95 18.29
CA ASN A 25 2.50 20.11 18.62
C ASN A 25 3.37 18.88 18.34
N LEU A 26 2.79 17.75 17.89
CA LEU A 26 3.51 16.51 17.62
C LEU A 26 3.83 16.37 16.12
N PRO A 27 5.11 16.23 15.73
CA PRO A 27 5.50 16.07 14.32
C PRO A 27 4.93 14.79 13.67
N GLN A 28 4.42 13.85 14.47
CA GLN A 28 3.80 12.61 14.00
C GLN A 28 2.41 12.80 13.38
N ASN A 29 1.74 13.93 13.64
CA ASN A 29 0.40 14.24 13.11
C ASN A 29 0.43 14.90 11.73
N TYR A 30 1.62 15.20 11.22
CA TYR A 30 1.81 15.74 9.88
C TYR A 30 2.17 14.62 8.91
N SER A 31 1.40 14.52 7.83
CA SER A 31 1.78 13.69 6.67
C SER A 31 2.69 14.53 5.76
N PRO A 32 3.91 14.07 5.45
CA PRO A 32 4.82 14.80 4.57
C PRO A 32 4.35 14.70 3.11
N ILE A 33 3.86 15.79 2.54
CA ILE A 33 3.47 15.84 1.13
C ILE A 33 4.72 16.02 0.27
N SER A 34 5.05 15.04 -0.57
CA SER A 34 6.15 15.16 -1.53
C SER A 34 5.67 15.81 -2.82
N LEU A 35 6.14 17.01 -3.11
CA LEU A 35 5.88 17.67 -4.39
C LEU A 35 6.80 17.09 -5.48
N LEU A 36 6.25 16.21 -6.31
CA LEU A 36 6.92 15.69 -7.51
C LEU A 36 6.83 16.70 -8.66
N SER A 37 7.86 16.73 -9.50
CA SER A 37 7.86 17.55 -10.71
C SER A 37 6.71 17.18 -11.65
N SER A 38 6.21 18.15 -12.43
CA SER A 38 5.15 17.89 -13.41
C SER A 38 5.55 16.84 -14.44
N LEU A 39 6.84 16.82 -14.84
CA LEU A 39 7.38 15.82 -15.76
C LEU A 39 7.39 14.41 -15.13
N SER A 40 7.74 14.29 -13.85
CA SER A 40 7.67 13.02 -13.11
C SER A 40 6.24 12.47 -13.11
N LYS A 41 5.23 13.32 -12.89
CA LYS A 41 3.82 12.90 -12.88
C LYS A 41 3.35 12.35 -14.22
N VAL A 42 3.73 12.99 -15.32
CA VAL A 42 3.40 12.51 -16.68
C VAL A 42 4.08 11.17 -16.94
N TYR A 43 5.36 11.05 -16.58
CA TYR A 43 6.11 9.81 -16.76
C TYR A 43 5.52 8.65 -15.94
N GLU A 44 5.19 8.90 -14.67
CA GLU A 44 4.52 7.93 -13.79
C GLU A 44 3.18 7.50 -14.35
N SER A 45 2.39 8.42 -14.92
CA SER A 45 1.10 8.07 -15.54
C SER A 45 1.26 7.07 -16.70
N VAL A 46 2.29 7.23 -17.53
CA VAL A 46 2.57 6.30 -18.64
C VAL A 46 3.03 4.95 -18.12
N LEU A 47 3.92 4.93 -17.12
CA LEU A 47 4.37 3.70 -16.48
C LEU A 47 3.22 2.94 -15.80
N LEU A 48 2.38 3.66 -15.05
CA LEU A 48 1.22 3.10 -14.36
C LEU A 48 0.24 2.46 -15.34
N LYS A 49 0.02 3.06 -16.52
CA LYS A 49 -0.84 2.47 -17.55
C LYS A 49 -0.29 1.12 -18.04
N ARG A 50 1.01 1.05 -18.31
CA ARG A 50 1.67 -0.21 -18.75
C ARG A 50 1.71 -1.26 -17.65
N LEU A 51 1.95 -0.84 -16.41
CA LEU A 51 1.95 -1.74 -15.25
C LEU A 51 0.58 -2.36 -15.05
N ASN A 52 -0.49 -1.57 -15.07
CA ASN A 52 -1.85 -2.11 -14.93
C ASN A 52 -2.19 -3.12 -16.05
N GLN A 53 -1.82 -2.81 -17.30
CA GLN A 53 -2.01 -3.76 -18.40
C GLN A 53 -1.28 -5.09 -18.15
N PHE A 54 -0.05 -5.04 -17.61
CA PHE A 54 0.70 -6.24 -17.26
C PHE A 54 0.06 -7.01 -16.10
N LEU A 55 -0.43 -6.31 -15.06
CA LEU A 55 -1.09 -6.91 -13.91
C LEU A 55 -2.40 -7.59 -14.30
N ASP A 56 -3.20 -6.93 -15.15
CA ASP A 56 -4.47 -7.44 -15.65
C ASP A 56 -4.25 -8.66 -16.56
N ASN A 57 -3.28 -8.61 -17.47
CA ASN A 57 -3.00 -9.72 -18.40
C ASN A 57 -2.52 -11.00 -17.71
N ASN A 58 -1.81 -10.87 -16.58
CA ASN A 58 -1.25 -12.00 -15.85
C ASN A 58 -2.10 -12.40 -14.62
N ASN A 59 -3.25 -11.74 -14.38
CA ASN A 59 -4.09 -11.94 -13.19
C ASN A 59 -3.30 -11.99 -11.88
N ILE A 60 -2.34 -11.08 -11.73
CA ILE A 60 -1.39 -11.11 -10.60
C ILE A 60 -2.06 -10.71 -9.29
N ILE A 61 -2.97 -9.73 -9.34
CA ILE A 61 -3.59 -9.16 -8.14
C ILE A 61 -4.65 -10.12 -7.61
N ILE A 62 -4.49 -10.54 -6.35
CA ILE A 62 -5.48 -11.32 -5.60
C ILE A 62 -6.88 -10.71 -5.71
N SER A 63 -7.88 -11.57 -5.86
CA SER A 63 -9.30 -11.17 -5.95
C SER A 63 -9.80 -10.44 -4.71
N GLU A 64 -9.19 -10.75 -3.57
CA GLU A 64 -9.49 -10.29 -2.21
C GLU A 64 -9.00 -8.85 -1.94
N GLN A 65 -8.18 -8.29 -2.84
CA GLN A 65 -7.70 -6.91 -2.78
C GLN A 65 -8.65 -6.00 -3.56
N PHE A 66 -9.46 -5.23 -2.84
CA PHE A 66 -10.42 -4.29 -3.43
C PHE A 66 -9.89 -2.84 -3.42
N GLY A 67 -8.86 -2.56 -2.62
CA GLY A 67 -8.24 -1.25 -2.55
C GLY A 67 -7.44 -0.90 -3.81
N LEU A 68 -7.53 0.37 -4.24
CA LEU A 68 -6.69 0.96 -5.28
C LEU A 68 -6.76 0.24 -6.65
N ARG A 69 -7.82 -0.55 -6.89
CA ARG A 69 -8.12 -1.16 -8.19
C ARG A 69 -9.15 -0.34 -8.95
N LYS A 70 -9.06 -0.37 -10.28
CA LYS A 70 -10.09 0.20 -11.14
C LYS A 70 -11.37 -0.63 -11.01
N ASN A 71 -12.51 0.06 -11.01
CA ASN A 71 -13.86 -0.53 -10.99
C ASN A 71 -14.27 -1.26 -9.71
N LEU A 72 -13.51 -1.14 -8.60
CA LEU A 72 -13.94 -1.60 -7.28
C LEU A 72 -14.18 -0.38 -6.39
N SER A 73 -15.35 -0.32 -5.75
CA SER A 73 -15.71 0.74 -4.81
C SER A 73 -15.47 0.27 -3.37
N THR A 74 -15.22 1.23 -2.47
CA THR A 74 -15.08 1.01 -1.02
C THR A 74 -16.22 0.20 -0.43
N SER A 75 -17.45 0.30 -0.97
CA SER A 75 -18.61 -0.43 -0.47
C SER A 75 -18.61 -1.94 -0.75
N HIS A 76 -17.80 -2.42 -1.70
CA HIS A 76 -17.78 -3.84 -2.06
C HIS A 76 -17.09 -4.69 -0.99
N GLN A 77 -16.02 -4.18 -0.37
CA GLN A 77 -15.28 -4.94 0.63
C GLN A 77 -16.14 -5.24 1.88
N PRO A 78 -16.82 -4.25 2.50
CA PRO A 78 -17.73 -4.53 3.60
C PRO A 78 -18.86 -5.46 3.19
N LEU A 79 -19.40 -5.33 1.97
CA LEU A 79 -20.47 -6.20 1.49
C LEU A 79 -20.03 -7.67 1.49
N CYS A 80 -18.90 -8.00 0.87
CA CYS A 80 -18.38 -9.37 0.85
C CYS A 80 -18.09 -9.91 2.26
N VAL A 81 -17.55 -9.08 3.16
CA VAL A 81 -17.33 -9.46 4.57
C VAL A 81 -18.66 -9.76 5.27
N THR A 82 -19.69 -8.95 5.01
CA THR A 82 -21.01 -9.13 5.63
C THR A 82 -21.69 -10.41 5.12
N GLU A 83 -21.61 -10.67 3.81
CA GLU A 83 -22.10 -11.91 3.19
C GLU A 83 -21.41 -13.14 3.81
N LEU A 84 -20.09 -13.08 4.01
CA LEU A 84 -19.35 -14.17 4.64
C LEU A 84 -19.79 -14.45 6.07
N ILE A 85 -20.13 -13.40 6.83
CA ILE A 85 -20.65 -13.52 8.20
C ILE A 85 -22.06 -14.12 8.18
N PHE A 86 -22.94 -13.64 7.30
CA PHE A 86 -24.29 -14.19 7.14
C PHE A 86 -24.27 -15.67 6.73
N ASP A 87 -23.39 -16.05 5.82
CA ASP A 87 -23.20 -17.44 5.40
C ASP A 87 -22.74 -18.34 6.54
N GLY A 88 -21.81 -17.85 7.38
CA GLY A 88 -21.36 -18.57 8.57
C GLY A 88 -22.51 -18.73 9.58
N PHE A 89 -23.26 -17.66 9.81
CA PHE A 89 -24.42 -17.67 10.71
C PHE A 89 -25.50 -18.67 10.24
N ALA A 90 -25.82 -18.70 8.95
CA ALA A 90 -26.78 -19.65 8.38
C ALA A 90 -26.35 -21.12 8.57
N LYS A 91 -25.05 -21.39 8.65
CA LYS A 91 -24.47 -22.72 8.89
C LYS A 91 -24.24 -23.04 10.38
N SER A 92 -24.68 -22.16 11.28
CA SER A 92 -24.39 -22.25 12.73
C SER A 92 -22.88 -22.32 13.02
N GLU A 93 -22.09 -21.60 12.22
CA GLU A 93 -20.65 -21.44 12.42
C GLU A 93 -20.36 -20.10 13.10
N THR A 94 -19.34 -20.09 13.94
CA THR A 94 -18.79 -18.86 14.52
C THR A 94 -17.72 -18.30 13.58
N THR A 95 -17.82 -17.00 13.30
CA THR A 95 -16.84 -16.28 12.48
C THR A 95 -15.88 -15.52 13.39
N GLY A 96 -14.60 -15.83 13.31
CA GLY A 96 -13.52 -15.04 13.91
C GLY A 96 -13.01 -13.99 12.92
N ALA A 97 -12.59 -12.82 13.40
CA ALA A 97 -11.99 -11.80 12.56
C ALA A 97 -10.79 -11.14 13.27
N LEU A 98 -9.68 -11.00 12.54
CA LEU A 98 -8.46 -10.32 12.98
C LEU A 98 -8.21 -9.11 12.06
N PHE A 99 -8.04 -7.95 12.68
CA PHE A 99 -7.78 -6.68 11.99
C PHE A 99 -6.38 -6.16 12.37
N PRO A 100 -5.32 -6.56 11.67
CA PRO A 100 -3.99 -5.99 11.87
C PRO A 100 -3.96 -4.52 11.43
N ASP A 101 -3.56 -3.62 12.34
CA ASP A 101 -3.33 -2.21 12.04
C ASP A 101 -1.85 -1.95 11.73
N VAL A 102 -1.54 -1.71 10.45
CA VAL A 102 -0.18 -1.39 10.01
C VAL A 102 0.02 0.13 9.97
N ALA A 103 0.54 0.67 11.07
CA ALA A 103 0.83 2.09 11.15
C ALA A 103 1.80 2.55 10.04
N LYS A 104 1.33 3.48 9.18
CA LYS A 104 2.07 4.09 8.07
C LYS A 104 2.61 3.07 7.05
N ALA A 105 1.75 2.17 6.57
CA ALA A 105 2.13 1.10 5.64
C ALA A 105 2.92 1.58 4.41
N PHE A 106 2.51 2.68 3.78
CA PHE A 106 3.20 3.27 2.62
C PHE A 106 4.62 3.76 2.92
N ASP A 107 4.90 4.20 4.15
CA ASP A 107 6.21 4.73 4.56
C ASP A 107 7.18 3.58 4.95
N LYS A 108 6.65 2.36 5.12
CA LYS A 108 7.39 1.17 5.59
C LYS A 108 7.68 0.14 4.52
N ILE A 109 7.31 0.39 3.26
CA ILE A 109 7.60 -0.54 2.16
C ILE A 109 9.11 -0.76 2.07
N TRP A 110 9.53 -2.02 2.22
CA TRP A 110 10.92 -2.42 2.06
C TRP A 110 11.25 -2.49 0.56
N HIS A 111 12.19 -1.66 0.11
CA HIS A 111 12.52 -1.51 -1.31
C HIS A 111 13.05 -2.81 -1.91
N ASP A 112 13.95 -3.51 -1.23
CA ASP A 112 14.52 -4.77 -1.75
C ASP A 112 13.46 -5.86 -1.85
N GLY A 113 12.57 -5.95 -0.84
CA GLY A 113 11.43 -6.87 -0.86
C GLY A 113 10.51 -6.62 -2.05
N LEU A 114 10.15 -5.36 -2.32
CA LEU A 114 9.34 -4.99 -3.48
C LEU A 114 10.04 -5.35 -4.80
N LEU A 115 11.34 -5.11 -4.91
CA LEU A 115 12.11 -5.46 -6.11
C LEU A 115 12.19 -6.97 -6.32
N ALA A 116 12.37 -7.75 -5.24
CA ALA A 116 12.35 -9.20 -5.29
C ALA A 116 10.99 -9.73 -5.75
N THR A 117 9.88 -9.15 -5.26
CA THR A 117 8.53 -9.48 -5.71
C THR A 117 8.36 -9.19 -7.21
N LEU A 118 8.84 -8.03 -7.69
CA LEU A 118 8.79 -7.69 -9.12
C LEU A 118 9.61 -8.65 -10.00
N MET A 119 10.76 -9.13 -9.50
CA MET A 119 11.55 -10.15 -10.19
C MET A 119 10.81 -11.48 -10.26
N ARG A 120 10.17 -11.91 -9.16
CA ARG A 120 9.37 -13.14 -9.09
C ARG A 120 8.15 -13.10 -10.03
N LEU A 121 7.54 -11.93 -10.19
CA LEU A 121 6.45 -11.68 -11.13
C LEU A 121 6.88 -11.61 -12.60
N SER A 122 8.16 -11.85 -12.90
CA SER A 122 8.70 -11.80 -14.28
C SER A 122 8.47 -10.46 -14.98
N CYS A 123 8.50 -9.35 -14.23
CA CYS A 123 8.48 -8.01 -14.82
C CYS A 123 9.73 -7.76 -15.68
N SER A 124 9.62 -6.87 -16.67
CA SER A 124 10.74 -6.55 -17.55
C SER A 124 11.91 -5.96 -16.77
N ALA A 125 13.14 -6.35 -17.13
CA ALA A 125 14.34 -5.85 -16.49
C ALA A 125 14.47 -4.32 -16.57
N GLN A 126 13.95 -3.68 -17.63
CA GLN A 126 13.93 -2.23 -17.70
C GLN A 126 13.00 -1.62 -16.65
N PHE A 127 11.82 -2.20 -16.43
CA PHE A 127 10.87 -1.72 -15.43
C PHE A 127 11.44 -1.84 -14.02
N ILE A 128 12.08 -2.97 -13.70
CA ILE A 128 12.71 -3.19 -12.39
C ILE A 128 13.82 -2.15 -12.15
N LYS A 129 14.66 -1.87 -13.17
CA LYS A 129 15.70 -0.83 -13.08
C LYS A 129 15.13 0.57 -12.87
N ILE A 130 14.04 0.91 -13.56
CA ILE A 130 13.36 2.21 -13.38
C ILE A 130 12.77 2.31 -11.97
N THR A 131 12.11 1.26 -11.49
CA THR A 131 11.56 1.19 -10.14
C THR A 131 12.65 1.30 -9.06
N HIS A 132 13.78 0.60 -9.22
CA HIS A 132 14.92 0.73 -8.33
C HIS A 132 15.44 2.18 -8.30
N SER A 133 15.63 2.80 -9.47
CA SER A 133 16.05 4.21 -9.57
C SER A 133 15.02 5.18 -8.96
N PHE A 134 13.73 4.85 -9.04
CA PHE A 134 12.66 5.66 -8.46
C PHE A 134 12.62 5.59 -6.92
N LEU A 135 12.98 4.45 -6.34
CA LEU A 135 12.92 4.23 -4.90
C LEU A 135 14.22 4.67 -4.18
N THR A 136 15.37 4.44 -4.82
CA THR A 136 16.70 4.66 -4.25
C THR A 136 17.20 6.11 -4.40
N SER A 137 18.17 6.50 -3.56
CA SER A 137 18.86 7.82 -3.59
C SER A 137 17.96 9.05 -3.41
N ARG A 138 16.74 8.88 -2.90
CA ARG A 138 15.86 10.00 -2.60
C ARG A 138 16.24 10.68 -1.31
N ASN A 139 16.30 12.00 -1.34
CA ASN A 139 16.45 12.83 -0.16
C ASN A 139 15.20 13.69 -0.01
N PHE A 140 14.72 13.85 1.22
CA PHE A 140 13.67 14.79 1.54
C PHE A 140 14.24 15.97 2.32
N ARG A 141 13.58 17.12 2.15
CA ARG A 141 13.76 18.31 2.98
C ARG A 141 12.40 18.79 3.44
N VAL A 142 12.32 19.25 4.67
CA VAL A 142 11.11 19.84 5.23
C VAL A 142 11.24 21.36 5.15
N ARG A 143 10.22 22.01 4.60
CA ARG A 143 10.12 23.48 4.64
C ARG A 143 9.09 23.88 5.69
N VAL A 144 9.52 24.71 6.64
CA VAL A 144 8.63 25.38 7.60
C VAL A 144 8.86 26.88 7.46
N ASN A 145 7.80 27.61 7.06
CA ASN A 145 7.89 29.02 6.69
C ASN A 145 8.94 29.27 5.58
N ASN A 146 9.99 30.05 5.88
CA ASN A 146 11.11 30.34 4.99
C ASN A 146 12.38 29.56 5.31
N MET A 147 12.33 28.60 6.25
CA MET A 147 13.47 27.76 6.59
C MET A 147 13.33 26.37 5.99
N LEU A 148 14.44 25.87 5.45
CA LEU A 148 14.59 24.53 4.90
C LEU A 148 15.46 23.70 5.84
N SER A 149 15.06 22.46 6.09
CA SER A 149 15.89 21.51 6.83
C SER A 149 17.07 21.03 5.97
N ASN A 150 18.07 20.46 6.65
CA ASN A 150 19.10 19.66 5.98
C ASN A 150 18.45 18.47 5.23
N PRO A 151 19.02 18.06 4.08
CA PRO A 151 18.58 16.87 3.37
C PRO A 151 18.74 15.64 4.27
N ARG A 152 17.72 14.79 4.28
CA ARG A 152 17.76 13.47 4.92
C ARG A 152 17.41 12.40 3.89
N PRO A 153 18.11 11.24 3.89
CA PRO A 153 17.81 10.16 2.98
C PRO A 153 16.48 9.49 3.32
N ILE A 154 15.76 9.03 2.30
CA ILE A 154 14.59 8.16 2.43
C ILE A 154 15.05 6.72 2.29
N LEU A 155 15.01 5.97 3.39
CA LEU A 155 15.49 4.58 3.43
C LEU A 155 14.38 3.54 3.18
N SER A 156 13.11 3.93 3.35
CA SER A 156 11.96 3.06 3.19
C SER A 156 10.75 3.82 2.69
N GLY A 157 9.79 3.08 2.13
CA GLY A 157 8.51 3.64 1.72
C GLY A 157 8.52 4.32 0.36
N CYS A 158 7.33 4.72 -0.06
CA CYS A 158 7.08 5.35 -1.35
C CYS A 158 6.77 6.84 -1.18
N ALA A 159 6.92 7.65 -2.25
CA ALA A 159 6.62 9.07 -2.15
C ALA A 159 5.11 9.28 -2.00
N GLN A 160 4.67 9.89 -0.89
CA GLN A 160 3.29 10.37 -0.75
C GLN A 160 3.03 11.38 -1.89
N VAL A 161 2.01 11.12 -2.72
CA VAL A 161 1.60 11.86 -3.95
C VAL A 161 2.16 11.30 -5.28
N SER A 162 2.95 10.23 -5.27
CA SER A 162 3.26 9.51 -6.52
C SER A 162 2.05 8.69 -7.00
N LEU A 163 1.77 8.76 -8.30
CA LEU A 163 0.71 7.97 -8.97
C LEU A 163 1.05 6.48 -9.01
N LEU A 164 2.35 6.16 -9.05
CA LEU A 164 2.83 4.78 -9.14
C LEU A 164 2.87 4.09 -7.76
N SER A 165 2.94 4.86 -6.68
CA SER A 165 3.07 4.35 -5.31
C SER A 165 1.91 3.44 -4.86
N PRO A 166 0.63 3.79 -5.10
CA PRO A 166 -0.50 2.89 -4.84
C PRO A 166 -0.40 1.54 -5.56
N ALA A 167 0.02 1.53 -6.82
CA ALA A 167 0.14 0.30 -7.60
C ALA A 167 1.31 -0.57 -7.10
N MET A 168 2.44 0.03 -6.74
CA MET A 168 3.56 -0.69 -6.12
C MET A 168 3.15 -1.31 -4.77
N PHE A 169 2.36 -0.58 -3.99
CA PHE A 169 1.86 -1.10 -2.72
C PHE A 169 0.94 -2.31 -2.92
N ASN A 170 0.02 -2.26 -3.90
CA ASN A 170 -0.82 -3.41 -4.22
C ASN A 170 0.02 -4.64 -4.62
N ILE A 171 1.10 -4.46 -5.39
CA ILE A 171 2.02 -5.55 -5.75
C ILE A 171 2.73 -6.10 -4.51
N TYR A 172 3.14 -5.23 -3.59
CA TYR A 172 3.80 -5.63 -2.35
C TYR A 172 2.88 -6.46 -1.45
N VAL A 173 1.63 -5.99 -1.27
CA VAL A 173 0.61 -6.65 -0.46
C VAL A 173 0.12 -7.95 -1.10
N ASN A 174 0.27 -8.10 -2.41
CA ASN A 174 -0.04 -9.34 -3.11
C ASN A 174 0.81 -10.54 -2.65
N ASP A 175 1.91 -10.30 -1.95
CA ASP A 175 2.76 -11.35 -1.38
C ASP A 175 2.29 -11.84 0.00
N ILE A 176 1.14 -11.37 0.49
CA ILE A 176 0.58 -11.86 1.76
C ILE A 176 0.20 -13.34 1.60
N PRO A 177 0.68 -14.22 2.51
CA PRO A 177 0.36 -15.64 2.44
C PRO A 177 -1.14 -15.86 2.63
N ASN A 178 -1.72 -16.73 1.80
CA ASN A 178 -3.10 -17.17 1.99
C ASN A 178 -3.12 -18.25 3.08
N LEU A 179 -3.70 -17.94 4.24
CA LEU A 179 -3.81 -18.88 5.35
C LEU A 179 -4.94 -19.89 5.05
N PRO A 180 -4.70 -21.21 5.20
CA PRO A 180 -5.71 -22.22 4.94
C PRO A 180 -6.94 -22.01 5.84
N SER A 181 -8.14 -22.17 5.26
CA SER A 181 -9.42 -21.96 5.96
C SER A 181 -9.66 -20.54 6.48
N SER A 182 -8.91 -19.56 5.99
CA SER A 182 -9.17 -18.14 6.21
C SER A 182 -9.67 -17.46 4.95
N HIS A 183 -10.39 -16.37 5.11
CA HIS A 183 -10.74 -15.43 4.07
C HIS A 183 -9.98 -14.13 4.32
N LEU A 184 -9.14 -13.76 3.37
CA LEU A 184 -8.42 -12.51 3.40
C LEU A 184 -9.31 -11.42 2.80
N ALA A 185 -9.36 -10.27 3.44
CA ALA A 185 -10.15 -9.13 3.03
C ALA A 185 -9.25 -7.90 3.07
N ILE A 186 -8.80 -7.43 1.91
CA ILE A 186 -7.82 -6.33 1.85
C ILE A 186 -8.40 -5.12 1.15
N PHE A 187 -8.26 -3.97 1.79
CA PHE A 187 -8.55 -2.68 1.23
C PHE A 187 -7.36 -1.73 1.46
N ALA A 188 -6.44 -1.69 0.50
CA ALA A 188 -5.23 -0.89 0.63
C ALA A 188 -4.45 -1.31 1.90
N ASP A 189 -4.22 -0.38 2.83
CA ASP A 189 -3.51 -0.64 4.09
C ASP A 189 -4.35 -1.38 5.14
N ASP A 190 -5.68 -1.36 5.00
CA ASP A 190 -6.58 -2.11 5.87
C ASP A 190 -6.61 -3.57 5.42
N THR A 191 -6.20 -4.48 6.30
CA THR A 191 -6.28 -5.93 6.09
C THR A 191 -7.16 -6.52 7.17
N ALA A 192 -8.02 -7.45 6.77
CA ALA A 192 -8.83 -8.27 7.67
C ALA A 192 -8.66 -9.73 7.31
N ILE A 193 -8.48 -10.58 8.32
CA ILE A 193 -8.40 -12.03 8.16
C ILE A 193 -9.59 -12.62 8.89
N LEU A 194 -10.45 -13.34 8.18
CA LEU A 194 -11.64 -13.96 8.72
C LEU A 194 -11.51 -15.48 8.71
N THR A 195 -11.95 -16.14 9.77
CA THR A 195 -12.01 -17.60 9.85
C THR A 195 -13.43 -18.02 10.22
N LYS A 196 -13.85 -19.21 9.77
CA LYS A 196 -15.17 -19.76 10.08
C LYS A 196 -15.03 -21.16 10.63
N ASN A 197 -15.65 -21.42 11.78
CA ASN A 197 -15.72 -22.76 12.35
C ASN A 197 -16.94 -22.91 13.27
N LYS A 198 -17.50 -24.12 13.36
CA LYS A 198 -18.56 -24.43 14.33
C LYS A 198 -18.12 -24.21 15.78
N HIS A 199 -16.85 -24.47 16.08
CA HIS A 199 -16.27 -24.25 17.39
C HIS A 199 -15.49 -22.93 17.43
N PRO A 200 -15.85 -22.00 18.33
CA PRO A 200 -15.23 -20.67 18.41
C PRO A 200 -13.72 -20.76 18.70
N ASP A 201 -13.30 -21.70 19.54
CA ASP A 201 -11.90 -21.86 19.94
C ASP A 201 -11.01 -22.21 18.74
N ILE A 202 -11.51 -23.04 17.83
CA ILE A 202 -10.79 -23.45 16.62
C ILE A 202 -10.72 -22.27 15.63
N ALA A 203 -11.79 -21.47 15.52
CA ALA A 203 -11.78 -20.28 14.68
C ALA A 203 -10.73 -19.25 15.16
N VAL A 204 -10.60 -19.07 16.47
CA VAL A 204 -9.60 -18.19 17.07
C VAL A 204 -8.19 -18.77 16.93
N GLN A 205 -8.01 -20.06 17.16
CA GLN A 205 -6.71 -20.71 17.04
C GLN A 205 -6.15 -20.63 15.61
N ALA A 206 -7.03 -20.73 14.60
CA ALA A 206 -6.67 -20.56 13.19
C ALA A 206 -6.20 -19.13 12.84
N LEU A 207 -6.50 -18.12 13.67
CA LEU A 207 -6.00 -16.75 13.51
C LEU A 207 -4.66 -16.52 14.21
N GLN A 208 -4.22 -17.44 15.07
CA GLN A 208 -3.00 -17.32 15.88
C GLN A 208 -1.78 -18.06 15.31
N THR A 209 -2.00 -18.92 14.32
CA THR A 209 -0.96 -19.66 13.57
C THR A 209 -0.43 -18.87 12.39
#